data_AF-A0A842XGB6-F1
#
_entry.id   AF-A0A842XGB6-F1
#
_cell.length_a   1.000
_cell.length_b   1.000
_cell.length_c   1.000
_cell.angle_alpha   90.00
_cell.angle_beta   90.00
_cell.angle_gamma   90.00
#
_symmetry.space_group_name_H-M   'P 1'
#
loop_
_entity.id
_entity.type
_entity.pdbx_description
1 polymer ?
#
loop_
_entity_poly.entity_id
_entity_poly.type
_entity_poly.pdbx_seq_one_letter_code
_entity_poly.pdbx_strand_id
1 'polypeptide(L)'
;MTLEEMVSKYISNTERVFGEVRRVSSSVHLNEGKIENVIETAKRYLEDAKYYQRRSKLETSLASVAYCEGLLDALRLLGAVEFSW
;
A
#
# COMPACT_ATOMS: atom_id res chain seq x y z
N MET A 1 5.46 -11.41 -19.15
CA MET A 1 5.43 -11.88 -17.75
C MET A 1 3.99 -12.28 -17.44
N THR A 2 3.73 -13.52 -17.08
CA THR A 2 2.41 -14.00 -16.66
C THR A 2 2.06 -13.46 -15.27
N LEU A 3 0.80 -13.60 -14.85
CA LEU A 3 0.39 -13.23 -13.48
C LEU A 3 1.15 -14.07 -12.43
N GLU A 4 1.38 -15.35 -12.72
CA GLU A 4 2.15 -16.24 -11.85
C GLU A 4 3.61 -15.80 -11.71
N GLU A 5 4.26 -15.42 -12.82
CA GLU A 5 5.62 -14.88 -12.81
C GLU A 5 5.69 -13.54 -12.05
N MET A 6 4.66 -12.69 -12.21
CA MET A 6 4.53 -11.45 -11.43
C MET A 6 4.44 -11.74 -9.94
N VAL A 7 3.49 -12.57 -9.51
CA VAL A 7 3.27 -12.91 -8.10
C VAL A 7 4.55 -13.50 -7.49
N SER A 8 5.17 -14.47 -8.15
CA SER A 8 6.43 -15.08 -7.70
C SER A 8 7.54 -14.05 -7.53
N LYS A 9 7.67 -13.12 -8.48
CA LYS A 9 8.64 -12.02 -8.40
C LYS A 9 8.36 -11.07 -7.23
N TYR A 10 7.11 -10.67 -7.02
CA TYR A 10 6.73 -9.78 -5.92
C TYR A 10 6.93 -10.45 -4.55
N ILE A 11 6.60 -11.74 -4.41
CA ILE A 11 6.85 -12.51 -3.19
C ILE A 11 8.36 -12.55 -2.90
N SER A 12 9.17 -12.99 -3.85
CA SER A 12 10.63 -13.09 -3.68
C SER A 12 11.28 -11.75 -3.33
N ASN A 13 10.83 -10.66 -3.98
CA ASN A 13 11.30 -9.32 -3.66
C ASN A 13 10.95 -8.91 -2.23
N THR A 14 9.72 -9.19 -1.79
CA THR A 14 9.26 -8.86 -0.44
C THR A 14 9.98 -9.71 0.62
N GLU A 15 10.18 -11.01 0.37
CA GLU A 15 10.98 -11.89 1.25
C GLU A 15 12.41 -11.34 1.45
N ARG A 16 13.04 -10.89 0.37
CA ARG A 16 14.36 -10.24 0.46
C ARG A 16 14.32 -8.98 1.33
N VAL A 17 13.31 -8.13 1.17
CA VAL A 17 13.14 -6.93 2.00
C VAL A 17 12.97 -7.29 3.48
N PHE A 18 12.25 -8.36 3.81
CA PHE A 18 12.15 -8.83 5.19
C PHE A 18 13.50 -9.27 5.79
N GLY A 19 14.45 -9.73 4.96
CA GLY A 19 15.83 -9.99 5.40
C GLY A 19 16.66 -8.72 5.65
N GLU A 20 16.25 -7.59 5.10
CA GLU A 20 16.99 -6.32 5.16
C GLU A 20 16.35 -5.28 6.10
N VAL A 21 15.05 -5.45 6.42
CA VAL A 21 14.28 -4.48 7.19
C VAL A 21 14.87 -4.27 8.58
N ARG A 22 15.08 -3.01 8.95
CA ARG A 22 15.61 -2.62 10.27
C ARG A 22 14.70 -1.55 10.85
N ARG A 23 14.48 -1.63 12.16
CA ARG A 23 13.84 -0.54 12.90
C ARG A 23 14.82 0.62 12.97
N VAL A 24 14.41 1.78 12.46
CA VAL A 24 15.18 3.00 12.67
C VAL A 24 14.96 3.44 14.12
N SER A 25 15.97 3.28 14.98
CA SER A 25 15.88 3.64 16.39
C SER A 25 15.98 5.16 16.57
N SER A 26 14.82 5.79 16.71
CA SER A 26 14.56 7.07 17.37
C SER A 26 13.07 7.34 17.12
N SER A 27 12.38 7.87 18.12
CA SER A 27 10.95 8.21 18.09
C SER A 27 10.52 8.70 16.70
N VAL A 28 9.84 7.82 15.95
CA VAL A 28 9.27 8.17 14.64
C VAL A 28 8.15 9.14 14.95
N HIS A 29 8.48 10.43 14.96
CA HIS A 29 7.48 11.48 14.98
C HIS A 29 6.84 11.48 13.60
N LEU A 30 5.65 10.89 13.51
CA LEU A 30 4.79 11.02 12.34
C LEU A 30 4.40 12.49 12.23
N ASN A 31 5.11 13.21 11.36
CA ASN A 31 4.75 14.56 10.98
C ASN A 31 3.42 14.52 10.21
N GLU A 32 2.49 15.41 10.53
CA GLU A 32 1.20 15.58 9.83
C GLU A 32 1.35 15.60 8.31
N GLY A 33 2.37 16.29 7.77
CA GLY A 33 2.63 16.32 6.34
C GLY A 33 2.98 14.95 5.74
N LYS A 34 3.62 14.06 6.51
CA LYS A 34 3.86 12.67 6.06
C LYS A 34 2.58 11.85 6.10
N ILE A 35 1.73 12.06 7.12
CA ILE A 35 0.42 11.40 7.22
C ILE A 35 -0.45 11.81 6.03
N GLU A 36 -0.56 13.11 5.74
CA GLU A 36 -1.34 13.62 4.61
C GLU A 36 -0.81 13.09 3.27
N ASN A 37 0.51 13.01 3.10
CA ASN A 37 1.10 12.43 1.89
C ASN A 37 0.70 10.95 1.70
N VAL A 38 0.65 10.15 2.78
CA VAL A 38 0.21 8.75 2.71
C VAL A 38 -1.29 8.67 2.40
N ILE A 39 -2.12 9.53 3.00
CA ILE A 39 -3.56 9.60 2.73
C ILE A 39 -3.82 9.98 1.26
N GLU A 40 -3.12 10.99 0.75
CA GLU A 40 -3.21 11.41 -0.64
C GLU A 40 -2.73 10.32 -1.61
N THR A 41 -1.69 9.59 -1.22
CA THR A 41 -1.24 8.41 -1.99
C THR A 41 -2.32 7.32 -2.02
N ALA A 42 -2.94 7.00 -0.88
CA ALA A 42 -4.04 6.05 -0.82
C ALA A 42 -5.22 6.47 -1.72
N LYS A 43 -5.62 7.75 -1.67
CA LYS A 43 -6.67 8.31 -2.55
C LYS A 43 -6.35 8.11 -4.03
N ARG A 44 -5.10 8.33 -4.46
CA ARG A 44 -4.69 8.10 -5.86
C ARG A 44 -4.80 6.64 -6.26
N TYR A 45 -4.40 5.71 -5.38
CA TYR A 45 -4.54 4.27 -5.65
C TYR A 45 -6.01 3.82 -5.69
N LEU A 46 -6.91 4.46 -4.94
CA LEU A 46 -8.35 4.26 -5.08
C LEU A 46 -8.85 4.72 -6.46
N GLU A 47 -8.40 5.88 -6.94
CA GLU A 47 -8.75 6.34 -8.29
C GLU A 47 -8.17 5.44 -9.39
N ASP A 48 -6.96 4.92 -9.20
CA ASP A 48 -6.37 3.91 -10.10
C ASP A 48 -7.21 2.63 -10.13
N ALA A 49 -7.63 2.13 -8.96
CA ALA A 49 -8.50 0.96 -8.88
C ALA A 49 -9.79 1.18 -9.68
N LYS A 50 -10.49 2.29 -9.45
CA LYS A 50 -11.70 2.66 -10.20
C LYS A 50 -11.40 2.79 -11.70
N TYR A 51 -10.25 3.37 -12.09
CA TYR A 51 -9.83 3.54 -13.47
C TYR A 51 -9.64 2.19 -14.20
N TYR A 52 -8.98 1.23 -13.54
CA TYR A 52 -8.71 -0.10 -14.08
C TYR A 52 -9.96 -1.00 -14.06
N GLN A 53 -10.80 -0.89 -13.03
CA GLN A 53 -12.10 -1.57 -12.96
C GLN A 53 -12.98 -1.21 -14.16
N ARG A 54 -13.14 0.08 -14.48
CA ARG A 54 -13.93 0.56 -15.63
C ARG A 54 -13.41 0.06 -16.98
N ARG A 55 -12.18 -0.47 -17.03
CA ARG A 55 -11.53 -1.02 -18.23
C ARG A 55 -11.43 -2.54 -18.22
N SER A 56 -12.13 -3.20 -17.30
CA SER A 56 -12.09 -4.66 -17.10
C SER A 56 -10.68 -5.20 -16.83
N LYS A 57 -9.76 -4.37 -16.32
CA LYS A 57 -8.43 -4.77 -15.86
C LYS A 57 -8.49 -5.11 -14.38
N LEU A 58 -9.17 -6.20 -14.06
CA LEU A 58 -9.60 -6.51 -12.69
C LEU A 58 -8.44 -6.85 -11.76
N GLU A 59 -7.40 -7.52 -12.26
CA GLU A 59 -6.22 -7.89 -11.47
C GLU A 59 -5.44 -6.63 -11.04
N THR A 60 -5.25 -5.69 -11.97
CA THR A 60 -4.61 -4.40 -11.67
C THR A 60 -5.49 -3.58 -10.73
N SER A 61 -6.80 -3.54 -10.97
CA SER A 61 -7.76 -2.87 -10.10
C SER A 61 -7.70 -3.40 -8.67
N LEU A 62 -7.67 -4.72 -8.50
CA LEU A 62 -7.61 -5.38 -7.20
C LEU A 62 -6.29 -5.08 -6.48
N ALA A 63 -5.17 -5.15 -7.19
CA ALA A 63 -3.87 -4.79 -6.63
C ALA A 63 -3.81 -3.31 -6.20
N SER A 64 -4.40 -2.40 -6.98
CA SER A 64 -4.46 -0.97 -6.64
C SER A 64 -5.27 -0.70 -5.37
N VAL A 65 -6.47 -1.28 -5.23
CA VAL A 65 -7.28 -1.06 -4.03
C VAL A 65 -6.69 -1.75 -2.80
N ALA A 66 -6.12 -2.96 -2.93
CA ALA A 66 -5.45 -3.63 -1.82
C ALA A 66 -4.25 -2.82 -1.29
N TYR A 67 -3.49 -2.15 -2.18
CA TYR A 67 -2.43 -1.24 -1.76
C TYR A 67 -2.97 0.03 -1.07
N CYS A 68 -4.05 0.62 -1.59
CA CYS A 68 -4.75 1.73 -0.94
C CYS A 68 -5.16 1.37 0.50
N GLU A 69 -5.84 0.24 0.68
CA GLU A 69 -6.29 -0.25 1.99
C GLU A 69 -5.10 -0.51 2.92
N GLY A 70 -4.05 -1.16 2.42
CA GLY A 70 -2.83 -1.43 3.21
C GLY A 70 -2.13 -0.17 3.71
N LEU A 71 -2.13 0.92 2.93
CA LEU A 71 -1.61 2.23 3.38
C LEU A 71 -2.45 2.82 4.52
N LEU A 72 -3.78 2.77 4.40
CA LEU A 72 -4.70 3.28 5.42
C LEU A 72 -4.62 2.45 6.71
N ASP A 73 -4.58 1.13 6.58
CA ASP A 73 -4.41 0.22 7.72
C ASP A 73 -3.09 0.45 8.43
N ALA A 74 -1.99 0.70 7.70
CA ALA A 74 -0.71 1.03 8.31
C ALA A 74 -0.78 2.32 9.15
N LEU A 75 -1.44 3.37 8.66
CA LEU A 75 -1.65 4.60 9.44
C LEU A 75 -2.51 4.35 10.69
N ARG A 76 -3.57 3.53 10.56
CA ARG A 76 -4.43 3.16 11.69
C ARG A 76 -3.67 2.36 12.75
N LEU A 77 -2.86 1.38 12.35
CA LEU A 77 -2.01 0.59 13.25
C LEU A 77 -0.99 1.44 14.00
N LEU A 78 -0.56 2.56 13.42
CA LEU A 78 0.34 3.53 14.04
C LEU A 78 -0.40 4.58 14.89
N GLY A 79 -1.73 4.51 14.99
CA GLY A 79 -2.56 5.45 15.75
C GLY A 79 -2.68 6.85 15.11
N ALA A 80 -2.41 6.98 13.82
CA ALA A 80 -2.41 8.26 13.12
C ALA A 80 -3.81 8.66 12.57
N VAL A 81 -4.70 7.69 12.36
CA VAL A 81 -6.04 7.88 11.79
C VAL A 81 -7.02 6.86 12.37
N GLU A 82 -8.33 7.15 12.28
CA GLU A 82 -9.41 6.26 12.70
C GLU A 82 -10.46 6.10 11.60
N PHE A 83 -10.90 4.87 11.33
CA PHE A 83 -11.98 4.54 10.38
C PHE A 83 -12.47 3.09 10.57
N SER A 84 -13.60 2.76 9.94
CA SER A 84 -14.18 1.42 9.83
C SER A 84 -14.39 1.04 8.36
N TRP A 85 -14.29 -0.25 8.05
CA TRP A 85 -14.62 -0.83 6.73
C TRP A 85 -16.11 -1.17 6.63
#